data_AF-A0A9D2A261-F1
#
_entry.id   AF-A0A9D2A261-F1
#
_cell.length_a   1.000
_cell.length_b   1.000
_cell.length_c   1.000
_cell.angle_alpha   90.00
_cell.angle_beta   90.00
_cell.angle_gamma   90.00
#
_symmetry.space_group_name_H-M   'P 1'
#
loop_
_entity.id
_entity.type
_entity.pdbx_description
1 polymer ?
#
loop_
_entity_poly.entity_id
_entity_poly.type
_entity_poly.pdbx_seq_one_letter_code
_entity_poly.pdbx_strand_id
1 'polypeptide(L)' 'MKGVEEPMLYTVEEVAQTLKTNVDYVYKLLRSGILPFLKIGRYKVRREALSDFLASYEGKDLSDPFHVKEVIYGES' A
#
# COMPACT_ATOMS: atom_id res chain seq x y z
N MET A 1 -8.12 -27.60 -9.34
CA MET A 1 -7.76 -26.17 -9.21
C MET A 1 -6.33 -26.09 -8.74
N LYS A 2 -5.39 -25.51 -9.51
CA LYS A 2 -4.08 -25.15 -8.96
C LYS A 2 -4.32 -23.96 -8.03
N GLY A 3 -4.06 -24.10 -6.74
CA GLY A 3 -4.07 -22.97 -5.82
C GLY A 3 -3.02 -21.97 -6.32
N VAL A 4 -3.43 -20.72 -6.53
CA VAL A 4 -2.48 -19.65 -6.83
C VAL A 4 -1.80 -19.32 -5.50
N GLU A 5 -0.53 -19.67 -5.35
CA GLU A 5 0.26 -19.23 -4.20
C GLU A 5 0.43 -17.71 -4.26
N GLU A 6 0.15 -17.04 -3.16
CA GLU A 6 0.37 -15.60 -3.04
C GLU A 6 1.88 -15.30 -3.00
N PRO A 7 2.36 -14.27 -3.72
CA PRO A 7 3.76 -13.92 -3.73
C PRO A 7 4.20 -13.35 -2.37
N MET A 8 5.42 -13.70 -1.95
CA MET A 8 6.03 -13.18 -0.72
C MET A 8 6.36 -11.68 -0.83
N LEU A 9 6.67 -11.21 -2.04
CA LEU A 9 7.10 -9.85 -2.34
C LEU A 9 6.30 -9.30 -3.52
N TYR A 10 5.85 -8.05 -3.38
CA TYR A 10 5.15 -7.32 -4.43
C TYR A 10 6.04 -6.19 -4.95
N THR A 11 6.14 -6.00 -6.26
CA THR A 11 6.72 -4.78 -6.85
C THR A 11 5.78 -3.59 -6.67
N VAL A 12 6.25 -2.38 -7.00
CA VAL A 12 5.42 -1.17 -6.96
C VAL A 12 4.17 -1.31 -7.83
N GLU A 13 4.29 -1.92 -9.01
CA GLU A 13 3.18 -2.16 -9.93
C GLU A 13 2.16 -3.15 -9.35
N GLU A 14 2.64 -4.22 -8.72
CA GLU A 14 1.77 -5.22 -8.08
C GLU A 14 1.08 -4.65 -6.82
N VAL A 15 1.76 -3.81 -6.05
CA VAL A 15 1.16 -3.06 -4.94
C VAL A 15 0.08 -2.12 -5.47
N ALA A 16 0.32 -1.39 -6.55
CA ALA A 16 -0.68 -0.50 -7.17
C ALA A 16 -1.93 -1.29 -7.59
N GLN A 17 -1.75 -2.45 -8.22
CA GLN A 17 -2.84 -3.35 -8.60
C GLN A 17 -3.59 -3.95 -7.40
N THR A 18 -2.87 -4.24 -6.30
CA THR A 18 -3.44 -4.79 -5.06
C THR A 18 -4.28 -3.73 -4.35
N LEU A 19 -3.73 -2.52 -4.18
CA LEU A 19 -4.39 -1.39 -3.52
C LEU A 19 -5.42 -0.68 -4.40
N LYS A 20 -5.60 -1.10 -5.66
CA LYS A 20 -6.51 -0.48 -6.63
C LYS A 20 -6.24 1.01 -6.83
N THR A 21 -4.97 1.36 -6.96
CA THR A 21 -4.47 2.72 -7.14
C THR A 21 -3.45 2.77 -8.29
N ASN A 22 -2.86 3.94 -8.54
CA ASN A 22 -1.82 4.12 -9.55
C ASN A 22 -0.39 4.02 -8.95
N VAL A 23 0.59 3.78 -9.82
CA VAL A 23 2.00 3.62 -9.45
C VAL A 23 2.57 4.88 -8.77
N ASP A 24 2.15 6.07 -9.21
CA ASP A 24 2.61 7.34 -8.66
C ASP A 24 2.20 7.51 -7.19
N TYR A 25 1.00 7.06 -6.84
CA TYR A 25 0.50 7.04 -5.47
C TYR A 25 1.29 6.05 -4.61
N VAL A 26 1.63 4.87 -5.13
CA VAL A 26 2.50 3.94 -4.39
C VAL A 26 3.88 4.54 -4.13
N TYR A 27 4.44 5.31 -5.07
CA TYR A 27 5.66 6.07 -4.80
C TYR A 27 5.46 7.20 -3.77
N LYS A 28 4.25 7.79 -3.64
CA LYS A 28 3.93 8.70 -2.52
C LYS A 28 3.92 7.96 -1.18
N LEU A 29 3.36 6.76 -1.11
CA LEU A 29 3.42 5.89 0.08
C LEU A 29 4.87 5.58 0.47
N LEU A 30 5.72 5.27 -0.52
CA LEU A 30 7.16 5.06 -0.30
C LEU A 30 7.83 6.31 0.29
N ARG A 31 7.60 7.48 -0.32
CA ARG A 31 8.23 8.74 0.11
C ARG A 31 7.73 9.25 1.46
N SER A 32 6.47 8.99 1.80
CA SER A 32 5.92 9.32 3.13
C SER A 32 6.42 8.37 4.22
N GLY A 33 6.93 7.19 3.85
CA GLY A 33 7.50 6.22 4.78
C GLY A 33 6.46 5.38 5.53
N ILE A 34 5.16 5.58 5.28
CA ILE A 34 4.08 4.87 5.98
C ILE A 34 3.94 3.41 5.52
N LEU A 35 4.38 3.09 4.30
CA LEU A 35 4.48 1.73 3.80
C LEU A 35 5.96 1.39 3.61
N PRO A 36 6.53 0.39 4.32
CA PRO A 36 7.95 0.08 4.23
C PRO A 36 8.28 -0.68 2.94
N PHE A 37 9.33 -0.24 2.25
CA PHE A 37 9.84 -0.87 1.02
C PHE A 37 11.25 -1.42 1.19
N LEU A 38 11.54 -2.49 0.47
CA LEU A 38 12.88 -3.02 0.21
C LEU A 38 13.37 -2.53 -1.15
N LYS A 39 14.62 -2.09 -1.25
CA LYS A 39 15.26 -1.78 -2.55
C LYS A 39 16.16 -2.94 -2.96
N ILE A 40 15.61 -3.86 -3.76
CA ILE A 40 16.33 -5.03 -4.31
C ILE A 40 16.12 -5.10 -5.83
N GLY A 41 17.00 -4.41 -6.54
CA GLY A 41 16.81 -3.99 -7.94
C GLY A 41 15.67 -2.98 -8.04
N ARG A 42 14.44 -3.48 -8.10
CA ARG A 42 13.20 -2.68 -7.99
C ARG A 42 12.76 -2.57 -6.52
N TYR A 43 11.96 -1.56 -6.22
CA TYR A 43 11.29 -1.48 -4.92
C TYR A 43 10.28 -2.60 -4.78
N LYS A 44 10.26 -3.24 -3.61
CA LYS A 44 9.32 -4.31 -3.27
C LYS A 44 8.77 -4.14 -1.86
N VAL A 45 7.59 -4.68 -1.63
CA VAL A 45 6.91 -4.71 -0.32
C VAL A 45 6.69 -6.17 0.06
N ARG A 46 6.95 -6.54 1.32
CA ARG A 46 6.57 -7.87 1.82
C ARG A 46 5.06 -7.97 1.97
N ARG A 47 4.50 -9.14 1.68
CA ARG A 47 3.07 -9.42 1.86
C ARG A 47 2.57 -9.05 3.25
N GLU A 48 3.32 -9.44 4.28
CA GLU A 48 2.97 -9.16 5.68
C GLU A 48 2.95 -7.65 5.95
N ALA A 49 3.96 -6.91 5.46
CA ALA A 49 4.02 -5.47 5.65
C ALA A 49 2.88 -4.72 4.93
N LEU A 50 2.45 -5.21 3.76
CA LEU A 50 1.29 -4.65 3.06
C LEU A 50 -0.02 -4.93 3.81
N SER A 51 -0.15 -6.13 4.39
CA SER A 51 -1.29 -6.50 5.24
C SER A 51 -1.34 -5.65 6.51
N ASP A 52 -0.20 -5.48 7.20
CA ASP A 52 -0.09 -4.68 8.42
C ASP A 52 -0.42 -3.21 8.15
N PHE A 53 0.03 -2.69 6.99
CA PHE A 53 -0.33 -1.36 6.52
C PHE A 53 -1.85 -1.21 6.36
N LEU A 54 -2.51 -2.13 5.66
CA LEU A 54 -3.96 -2.09 5.47
C LEU A 54 -4.72 -2.13 6.80
N ALA A 55 -4.31 -3.00 7.72
CA ALA A 55 -4.91 -3.08 9.05
C ALA A 55 -4.69 -1.81 9.89
N SER A 56 -3.49 -1.21 9.81
CA SER A 56 -3.14 -0.02 10.61
C SER A 56 -3.84 1.26 10.13
N TYR A 57 -4.15 1.34 8.84
CA TYR A 57 -4.75 2.53 8.22
C TYR A 57 -6.21 2.36 7.82
N GLU A 58 -6.85 1.26 8.24
CA GLU A 58 -8.30 1.13 8.11
C GLU A 58 -9.02 2.29 8.81
N GLY A 59 -10.00 2.90 8.12
CA GLY A 59 -10.70 4.08 8.61
C GLY A 59 -9.92 5.41 8.50
N LYS A 60 -8.76 5.44 7.83
CA LYS A 60 -7.98 6.67 7.59
C LYS A 60 -8.13 7.20 6.15
N ASP A 61 -8.18 8.51 6.00
CA ASP A 61 -8.02 9.18 4.71
C ASP A 61 -6.53 9.28 4.38
N LEU A 62 -6.12 8.54 3.35
CA LEU A 62 -4.76 8.50 2.83
C LEU A 62 -4.60 9.24 1.50
N SER A 63 -5.57 10.07 1.09
CA SER A 63 -5.50 10.83 -0.17
C SER A 63 -4.19 11.62 -0.29
N ASP A 64 -3.73 12.16 0.84
CA ASP A 64 -2.36 12.64 1.04
C ASP A 64 -1.66 11.84 2.15
N PRO A 65 -0.76 10.89 1.81
CA PRO A 65 -0.11 10.04 2.80
C PRO A 65 0.94 10.77 3.65
N PHE A 66 1.26 12.03 3.34
CA PHE A 66 2.08 12.89 4.21
C PHE A 66 1.25 13.53 5.33
N HIS A 67 -0.08 13.53 5.22
CA HIS A 67 -1.01 14.17 6.15
C HIS A 67 -2.24 13.28 6.36
N VAL A 68 -2.02 12.11 6.95
CA VAL A 68 -3.07 11.13 7.26
C VAL A 68 -4.11 11.70 8.23
N LYS A 69 -5.40 11.47 7.94
CA LYS A 69 -6.54 11.91 8.75
C LYS A 69 -7.51 10.75 8.99
N GLU A 70 -8.49 10.94 9.87
CA GLU A 70 -9.64 10.02 9.96
C GLU A 70 -10.56 10.19 8.75
N VAL A 71 -11.18 9.10 8.28
CA VAL A 71 -12.30 9.21 7.34
C VAL A 71 -13.49 9.83 8.08
N ILE A 72 -14.05 10.91 7.52
CA ILE A 72 -15.29 11.49 8.00
C ILE A 72 -16.43 10.88 7.19
N TYR A 73 -17.22 10.00 7.82
CA TYR A 73 -18.39 9.41 7.18
C TYR A 73 -19.59 10.36 7.31
N GLY A 74 -20.16 10.80 6.19
CA GLY A 74 -21.42 11.53 6.18
C GLY A 74 -21.41 12.97 5.64
N GLU A 75 -20.30 13.46 5.10
CA GLU A 75 -20.32 14.69 4.29
C GLU A 75 -20.48 14.32 2.81
N SER A 76 -21.66 14.61 2.27
CA SER A 76 -21.97 14.60 0.83
C SER A 76 -21.69 15.96 0.22
#